data_AF-A0A5Q4SIJ4-F1
#
_entry.id   AF-A0A5Q4SIJ4-F1
#
_cell.length_a   1.000
_cell.length_b   1.000
_cell.length_c   1.000
_cell.angle_alpha   90.00
_cell.angle_beta   90.00
_cell.angle_gamma   90.00
#
_symmetry.space_group_name_H-M   'P 1'
#
loop_
_entity.id
_entity.type
_entity.pdbx_description
1 polymer ?
#
loop_
_entity_poly.entity_id
_entity_poly.type
_entity_poly.pdbx_seq_one_letter_code
_entity_poly.pdbx_strand_id
1 'polypeptide(L)'
;MRAGATVREAPSVERGQTTQTNGRPSLVQRRKEALRFEIAAEAVRLFASRGVTGTTGEEIAQAVGISARTLWRHFPTKESCVLPLLSAGLESAIDQLGEWPPETGLLDFFTGLARNAVLPPATPLILDLIRMTSTDPALRAVWLQAHDDALPVLGELLARRTGGSADDLRTKVHAATLNGALRAGAEDFARRYGDDPDAAGSEIAACLLDALHAASDGLPY
;
A
#
# COMPACT_ATOMS: atom_id res chain seq x y z
N MET A 1 -34.32 60.84 38.08
CA MET A 1 -35.27 59.73 37.84
C MET A 1 -34.58 58.74 36.89
N ARG A 2 -34.28 57.52 37.39
CA ARG A 2 -33.97 56.26 36.66
C ARG A 2 -32.72 56.23 35.77
N ALA A 3 -31.64 55.57 36.22
CA ALA A 3 -31.30 54.14 36.02
C ALA A 3 -30.55 53.95 34.67
N GLY A 4 -29.28 53.55 34.61
CA GLY A 4 -28.63 52.49 35.37
C GLY A 4 -28.78 51.19 34.59
N ALA A 5 -27.98 51.00 33.53
CA ALA A 5 -27.90 49.74 32.79
C ALA A 5 -26.44 49.44 32.45
N THR A 6 -25.83 48.72 33.38
CA THR A 6 -24.56 48.02 33.32
C THR A 6 -24.48 47.10 32.10
N VAL A 7 -23.41 47.27 31.33
CA VAL A 7 -22.93 46.33 30.32
C VAL A 7 -22.69 44.99 31.00
N ARG A 8 -23.45 43.97 30.61
CA ARG A 8 -23.32 42.59 31.10
C ARG A 8 -22.44 41.83 30.11
N GLU A 9 -21.22 41.55 30.53
CA GLU A 9 -20.31 40.61 29.88
C GLU A 9 -20.99 39.25 29.72
N ALA A 10 -20.97 38.72 28.49
CA ALA A 10 -21.39 37.35 28.19
C ALA A 10 -20.17 36.42 28.36
N PRO A 11 -20.33 35.25 28.99
CA PRO A 11 -19.22 34.34 29.21
C PRO A 11 -18.82 33.64 27.91
N SER A 12 -17.51 33.55 27.75
CA SER A 12 -16.75 32.81 26.75
C SER A 12 -17.38 31.47 26.40
N VAL A 13 -17.79 31.30 25.14
CA VAL A 13 -18.07 29.98 24.57
C VAL A 13 -16.72 29.35 24.28
N GLU A 14 -16.31 28.43 25.15
CA GLU A 14 -15.27 27.44 24.87
C GLU A 14 -15.67 26.69 23.60
N ARG A 15 -15.11 27.13 22.46
CA ARG A 15 -15.06 26.31 21.26
C ARG A 15 -14.13 25.16 21.58
N GLY A 16 -14.73 24.01 21.87
CA GLY A 16 -14.06 22.73 22.02
C GLY A 16 -12.99 22.59 20.95
N GLN A 17 -11.76 22.50 21.42
CA GLN A 17 -10.61 22.10 20.62
C GLN A 17 -10.95 20.73 20.04
N THR A 18 -11.32 20.68 18.76
CA THR A 18 -11.20 19.47 17.97
C THR A 18 -9.73 19.12 17.96
N THR A 19 -9.36 18.16 18.80
CA THR A 19 -8.02 17.57 18.85
C THR A 19 -7.70 17.04 17.46
N GLN A 20 -6.98 17.85 16.67
CA GLN A 20 -6.20 17.38 15.54
C GLN A 20 -5.18 16.39 16.10
N THR A 21 -5.48 15.10 16.02
CA THR A 21 -4.54 14.04 16.35
C THR A 21 -3.64 13.80 15.15
N ASN A 22 -2.65 14.69 14.98
CA ASN A 22 -1.52 14.44 14.11
C ASN A 22 -0.68 13.27 14.65
N GLY A 23 -0.57 12.20 13.84
CA GLY A 23 0.73 11.57 13.58
C GLY A 23 1.08 10.22 14.23
N ARG A 24 0.29 9.65 15.15
CA ARG A 24 0.58 8.28 15.66
C ARG A 24 -0.68 7.44 15.85
N PRO A 25 -0.76 6.23 15.26
CA PRO A 25 -1.93 5.37 15.41
C PRO A 25 -2.17 5.01 16.87
N SER A 26 -3.44 5.09 17.27
CA SER A 26 -3.88 4.69 18.61
C SER A 26 -3.49 3.24 18.90
N LEU A 27 -3.37 2.87 20.18
CA LEU A 27 -3.10 1.46 20.55
C LEU A 27 -4.14 0.50 19.98
N VAL A 28 -5.39 0.96 19.86
CA VAL A 28 -6.49 0.19 19.25
C VAL A 28 -6.24 -0.02 17.76
N GLN A 29 -5.80 1.03 17.05
CA GLN A 29 -5.50 0.97 15.63
C GLN A 29 -4.29 0.06 15.35
N ARG A 30 -3.22 0.18 16.13
CA ARG A 30 -2.05 -0.70 16.03
C ARG A 30 -2.39 -2.18 16.27
N ARG A 31 -3.24 -2.48 17.26
CA ARG A 31 -3.72 -3.85 17.51
C ARG A 31 -4.57 -4.37 16.35
N LYS A 32 -5.41 -3.51 15.77
CA LYS A 32 -6.23 -3.86 14.60
C LYS A 32 -5.37 -4.15 13.37
N GLU A 33 -4.34 -3.34 13.12
CA GLU A 33 -3.39 -3.56 12.02
C GLU A 33 -2.57 -4.83 12.23
N ALA A 34 -2.03 -5.05 13.44
CA ALA A 34 -1.30 -6.28 13.77
C ALA A 34 -2.14 -7.54 13.53
N LEU A 35 -3.41 -7.54 13.96
CA LEU A 35 -4.32 -8.66 13.70
C LEU A 35 -4.58 -8.86 12.20
N ARG A 36 -4.68 -7.78 11.41
CA ARG A 36 -4.86 -7.88 9.96
C ARG A 36 -3.65 -8.50 9.28
N PHE A 37 -2.44 -8.16 9.71
CA PHE A 37 -1.21 -8.78 9.21
C PHE A 37 -1.08 -10.24 9.62
N GLU A 38 -1.49 -10.59 10.85
CA GLU A 38 -1.53 -11.98 11.34
C GLU A 38 -2.50 -12.83 10.50
N ILE A 39 -3.72 -12.34 10.27
CA ILE A 39 -4.71 -12.98 9.39
C ILE A 39 -4.14 -13.16 7.98
N ALA A 40 -3.51 -12.11 7.42
CA ALA A 40 -2.94 -12.18 6.09
C ALA A 40 -1.86 -13.25 5.99
N ALA A 41 -0.95 -13.30 6.96
CA ALA A 41 0.13 -14.28 6.98
C ALA A 41 -0.39 -15.73 7.01
N GLU A 42 -1.38 -16.04 7.85
CA GLU A 42 -1.97 -17.38 7.89
C GLU A 42 -2.77 -17.71 6.62
N ALA A 43 -3.51 -16.73 6.06
CA ALA A 43 -4.20 -16.93 4.79
C ALA A 43 -3.23 -17.32 3.67
N VAL A 44 -2.09 -16.64 3.56
CA VAL A 44 -1.06 -16.98 2.57
C VAL A 44 -0.51 -18.38 2.78
N ARG A 45 -0.18 -18.78 4.03
CA ARG A 45 0.32 -20.13 4.31
C ARG A 45 -0.68 -21.23 3.96
N LEU A 46 -1.96 -21.01 4.24
CA LEU A 46 -3.02 -21.95 3.87
C LEU A 46 -3.21 -22.00 2.36
N PHE A 47 -3.22 -20.85 1.67
CA PHE A 47 -3.31 -20.80 0.22
C PHE A 47 -2.11 -21.48 -0.46
N ALA A 48 -0.89 -21.26 0.04
CA ALA A 48 0.31 -21.90 -0.50
C ALA A 48 0.29 -23.43 -0.31
N SER A 49 -0.25 -23.93 0.81
CA SER A 49 -0.26 -25.36 1.11
C SER A 49 -1.44 -26.14 0.52
N ARG A 50 -2.61 -25.50 0.37
CA ARG A 50 -3.87 -26.17 -0.01
C ARG A 50 -4.53 -25.59 -1.25
N GLY A 51 -3.97 -24.51 -1.81
CA GLY A 51 -4.60 -23.70 -2.83
C GLY A 51 -5.69 -22.78 -2.27
N VAL A 52 -6.04 -21.75 -3.03
CA VAL A 52 -7.08 -20.76 -2.65
C VAL A 52 -8.45 -21.42 -2.57
N THR A 53 -8.80 -22.28 -3.53
CA THR A 53 -10.08 -23.02 -3.55
C THR A 53 -10.19 -24.02 -2.39
N GLY A 54 -9.07 -24.65 -2.00
CA GLY A 54 -9.03 -25.65 -0.93
C GLY A 54 -8.99 -25.06 0.48
N THR A 55 -9.05 -23.73 0.62
CA THR A 55 -8.98 -23.03 1.90
C THR A 55 -10.28 -22.28 2.16
N THR A 56 -10.79 -22.38 3.39
CA THR A 56 -12.00 -21.67 3.85
C THR A 56 -11.65 -20.51 4.78
N GLY A 57 -12.56 -19.55 4.92
CA GLY A 57 -12.39 -18.47 5.88
C GLY A 57 -12.42 -18.95 7.34
N GLU A 58 -13.20 -19.99 7.62
CA GLU A 58 -13.28 -20.62 8.92
C GLU A 58 -11.93 -21.22 9.33
N GLU A 59 -11.20 -21.86 8.42
CA GLU A 59 -9.84 -22.37 8.67
C GLU A 59 -8.85 -21.23 8.94
N ILE A 60 -8.91 -20.13 8.17
CA ILE A 60 -8.07 -18.94 8.40
C ILE A 60 -8.36 -18.36 9.79
N ALA A 61 -9.64 -18.20 10.14
CA ALA A 61 -10.05 -17.67 11.44
C ALA A 61 -9.59 -18.56 12.59
N GLN A 62 -9.71 -19.88 12.42
CA GLN A 62 -9.23 -20.87 13.39
C GLN A 62 -7.71 -20.80 13.57
N ALA A 63 -6.95 -20.64 12.48
CA ALA A 63 -5.49 -20.57 12.52
C ALA A 63 -4.97 -19.39 13.36
N VAL A 64 -5.68 -18.25 13.37
CA VAL A 64 -5.34 -17.07 14.19
C VAL A 64 -6.13 -16.98 15.51
N GLY A 65 -6.94 -17.99 15.85
CA GLY A 65 -7.70 -18.03 17.11
C GLY A 65 -8.85 -17.01 17.21
N ILE A 66 -9.48 -16.63 16.10
CA ILE A 66 -10.65 -15.73 16.08
C ILE A 66 -11.91 -16.44 15.56
N SER A 67 -13.08 -15.83 15.79
CA SER A 67 -14.32 -16.29 15.16
C SER A 67 -14.39 -15.88 13.68
N ALA A 68 -15.07 -16.68 12.85
CA ALA A 68 -15.38 -16.32 11.46
C ALA A 68 -16.11 -14.97 11.36
N ARG A 69 -17.04 -14.68 12.29
CA ARG A 69 -17.68 -13.35 12.40
C ARG A 69 -16.66 -12.22 12.57
N THR A 70 -15.58 -12.45 13.31
CA THR A 70 -14.52 -11.46 13.48
C THR A 70 -13.71 -11.32 12.20
N LEU A 71 -13.32 -12.42 11.55
CA LEU A 71 -12.66 -12.38 10.24
C LEU A 71 -13.47 -11.55 9.22
N TRP A 72 -14.75 -11.85 9.06
CA TRP A 72 -15.65 -11.20 8.09
C TRP A 72 -15.92 -9.73 8.39
N ARG A 73 -15.68 -9.27 9.64
CA ARG A 73 -15.70 -7.84 9.99
C ARG A 73 -14.48 -7.10 9.44
N HIS A 74 -13.36 -7.79 9.24
CA HIS A 74 -12.11 -7.20 8.73
C HIS A 74 -11.96 -7.37 7.21
N PHE A 75 -12.49 -8.45 6.66
CA PHE A 75 -12.26 -8.88 5.28
C PHE A 75 -13.55 -9.41 4.68
N PRO A 76 -14.09 -8.84 3.59
CA PRO A 76 -15.35 -9.31 2.99
C PRO A 76 -15.26 -10.71 2.38
N THR A 77 -14.06 -11.12 1.94
CA THR A 77 -13.80 -12.43 1.33
C THR A 77 -12.51 -13.05 1.87
N LYS A 78 -12.34 -14.36 1.71
CA LYS A 78 -11.10 -15.04 2.12
C LYS A 78 -9.89 -14.52 1.35
N GLU A 79 -10.06 -14.20 0.07
CA GLU A 79 -9.00 -13.66 -0.78
C GLU A 79 -8.60 -12.26 -0.34
N SER A 80 -9.54 -11.42 0.10
CA SER A 80 -9.22 -10.09 0.63
C SER A 80 -8.39 -10.12 1.92
N CYS A 81 -8.29 -11.28 2.60
CA CYS A 81 -7.43 -11.44 3.78
C CYS A 81 -5.95 -11.18 3.47
N VAL A 82 -5.49 -11.42 2.23
CA VAL A 82 -4.09 -11.22 1.85
C VAL A 82 -3.75 -9.77 1.47
N LEU A 83 -4.76 -8.90 1.35
CA LEU A 83 -4.59 -7.51 0.94
C LEU A 83 -3.52 -6.75 1.74
N PRO A 84 -3.43 -6.85 3.09
CA PRO A 84 -2.40 -6.15 3.85
C PRO A 84 -0.96 -6.50 3.45
N LEU A 85 -0.72 -7.74 2.98
CA LEU A 85 0.59 -8.16 2.51
C LEU A 85 0.85 -7.74 1.06
N LEU A 86 -0.18 -7.79 0.20
CA LEU A 86 -0.08 -7.32 -1.18
C LEU A 86 0.15 -5.80 -1.25
N SER A 87 -0.55 -5.01 -0.44
CA SER A 87 -0.44 -3.55 -0.50
C SER A 87 0.79 -2.99 0.20
N ALA A 88 1.41 -3.73 1.14
CA ALA A 88 2.53 -3.22 1.96
C ALA A 88 3.71 -2.67 1.13
N GLY A 89 4.09 -3.36 0.06
CA GLY A 89 5.18 -2.91 -0.82
C GLY A 89 4.83 -1.62 -1.57
N LEU A 90 3.58 -1.52 -2.05
CA LEU A 90 3.07 -0.33 -2.75
C LEU A 90 2.91 0.85 -1.80
N GLU A 91 2.34 0.64 -0.62
CA GLU A 91 2.22 1.64 0.45
C GLU A 91 3.60 2.19 0.84
N SER A 92 4.58 1.30 1.02
CA SER A 92 5.97 1.71 1.29
C SER A 92 6.55 2.54 0.13
N ALA A 93 6.31 2.17 -1.13
CA ALA A 93 6.77 2.94 -2.27
C ALA A 93 6.11 4.33 -2.34
N ILE A 94 4.81 4.43 -2.02
CA ILE A 94 4.09 5.71 -1.93
C ILE A 94 4.65 6.59 -0.81
N ASP A 95 4.93 6.01 0.36
CA ASP A 95 5.53 6.72 1.48
C ASP A 95 6.91 7.28 1.09
N GLN A 96 7.75 6.48 0.42
CA GLN A 96 9.04 6.95 -0.09
C GLN A 96 8.87 8.07 -1.13
N LEU A 97 7.93 7.92 -2.05
CA LEU A 97 7.62 8.97 -3.04
C LEU A 97 7.13 10.27 -2.38
N GLY A 98 6.52 10.20 -1.19
CA GLY A 98 6.16 11.37 -0.40
C GLY A 98 7.37 12.22 0.01
N GLU A 99 8.54 11.60 0.16
CA GLU A 99 9.81 12.23 0.49
C GLU A 99 10.67 12.53 -0.76
N TRP A 100 10.12 12.34 -1.97
CA TRP A 100 10.84 12.53 -3.23
C TRP A 100 11.28 13.99 -3.43
N PRO A 101 12.60 14.30 -3.43
CA PRO A 101 13.06 15.69 -3.50
C PRO A 101 12.67 16.38 -4.81
N PRO A 102 12.36 17.69 -4.81
CA PRO A 102 11.84 18.40 -5.98
C PRO A 102 12.84 18.45 -7.15
N GLU A 103 14.14 18.55 -6.85
CA GLU A 103 15.20 18.69 -7.87
C GLU A 103 15.71 17.35 -8.42
N THR A 104 15.18 16.22 -7.94
CA THR A 104 15.69 14.88 -8.32
C THR A 104 14.77 14.22 -9.36
N GLY A 105 15.32 13.72 -10.46
CA GLY A 105 14.56 12.91 -11.42
C GLY A 105 13.99 11.64 -10.77
N LEU A 106 12.90 11.10 -11.31
CA LEU A 106 12.25 9.90 -10.74
C LEU A 106 13.22 8.70 -10.74
N LEU A 107 13.92 8.50 -11.86
CA LEU A 107 14.91 7.41 -12.00
C LEU A 107 16.08 7.58 -11.04
N ASP A 108 16.58 8.80 -10.87
CA ASP A 108 17.66 9.09 -9.92
C ASP A 108 17.22 8.82 -8.48
N PHE A 109 15.97 9.17 -8.15
CA PHE A 109 15.39 8.92 -6.84
C PHE A 109 15.33 7.42 -6.52
N PHE A 110 14.76 6.61 -7.42
CA PHE A 110 14.73 5.15 -7.24
C PHE A 110 16.12 4.52 -7.26
N THR A 111 17.06 5.08 -8.02
CA THR A 111 18.46 4.65 -8.03
C THR A 111 19.12 4.89 -6.66
N GLY A 112 18.78 6.02 -6.01
CA GLY A 112 19.20 6.30 -4.63
C GLY A 112 18.62 5.30 -3.62
N LEU A 113 17.33 4.98 -3.72
CA LEU A 113 16.68 3.98 -2.85
C LEU A 113 17.34 2.60 -2.98
N ALA A 114 17.67 2.20 -4.21
CA ALA A 114 18.36 0.94 -4.50
C ALA A 114 19.74 0.86 -3.83
N ARG A 115 20.57 1.89 -4.00
CA ARG A 115 21.94 1.92 -3.46
C ARG A 115 21.98 1.91 -1.94
N ASN A 116 20.98 2.53 -1.31
CA ASN A 116 20.94 2.69 0.14
C ASN A 116 20.21 1.53 0.85
N ALA A 117 19.77 0.50 0.10
CA ALA A 117 18.99 -0.64 0.62
C ALA A 117 17.80 -0.21 1.50
N VAL A 118 17.14 0.89 1.12
CA VAL A 118 16.03 1.49 1.89
C VAL A 118 14.76 0.67 1.70
N LEU A 119 14.67 -0.10 0.60
CA LEU A 119 13.55 -1.00 0.36
C LEU A 119 13.67 -2.24 1.27
N PRO A 120 12.64 -2.56 2.05
CA PRO A 120 12.67 -3.75 2.89
C PRO A 120 12.79 -5.01 2.01
N PRO A 121 13.57 -6.02 2.41
CA PRO A 121 13.60 -7.29 1.71
C PRO A 121 12.19 -7.89 1.73
N ALA A 122 11.70 -8.33 0.56
CA ALA A 122 10.45 -9.06 0.51
C ALA A 122 10.65 -10.43 1.14
N THR A 123 9.78 -10.81 2.07
CA THR A 123 9.84 -12.15 2.65
C THR A 123 9.42 -13.20 1.60
N PRO A 124 9.91 -14.44 1.66
CA PRO A 124 9.47 -15.51 0.75
C PRO A 124 7.93 -15.64 0.68
N LEU A 125 7.26 -15.43 1.82
CA LEU A 125 5.80 -15.42 1.92
C LEU A 125 5.13 -14.39 0.99
N ILE A 126 5.69 -13.18 0.88
CA ILE A 126 5.16 -12.12 0.00
C ILE A 126 5.45 -12.46 -1.46
N LEU A 127 6.63 -13.01 -1.77
CA LEU A 127 6.98 -13.40 -3.14
C LEU A 127 6.07 -14.53 -3.64
N ASP A 128 5.83 -15.54 -2.82
CA ASP A 128 4.87 -16.61 -3.12
C ASP A 128 3.47 -16.06 -3.34
N LEU A 129 3.05 -15.10 -2.53
CA LEU A 129 1.77 -14.44 -2.68
C LEU A 129 1.66 -13.70 -4.03
N ILE A 130 2.67 -12.91 -4.41
CA ILE A 130 2.70 -12.21 -5.70
C ILE A 130 2.67 -13.24 -6.85
N ARG A 131 3.44 -14.34 -6.76
CA ARG A 131 3.41 -15.43 -7.75
C ARG A 131 2.03 -16.06 -7.88
N MET A 132 1.35 -16.33 -6.76
CA MET A 132 -0.01 -16.89 -6.77
C MET A 132 -1.01 -16.00 -7.51
N THR A 133 -0.81 -14.68 -7.56
CA THR A 133 -1.70 -13.76 -8.32
C THR A 133 -1.60 -13.93 -9.84
N SER A 134 -0.56 -14.60 -10.34
CA SER A 134 -0.43 -14.94 -11.76
C SER A 134 -1.22 -16.20 -12.14
N THR A 135 -1.51 -17.06 -11.16
CA THR A 135 -2.16 -18.36 -11.37
C THR A 135 -3.59 -18.42 -10.83
N ASP A 136 -3.93 -17.61 -9.81
CA ASP A 136 -5.26 -17.56 -9.21
C ASP A 136 -5.99 -16.25 -9.57
N PRO A 137 -7.15 -16.31 -10.25
CA PRO A 137 -7.85 -15.12 -10.71
C PRO A 137 -8.46 -14.28 -9.57
N ALA A 138 -8.80 -14.89 -8.43
CA ALA A 138 -9.41 -14.17 -7.32
C ALA A 138 -8.34 -13.38 -6.54
N LEU A 139 -7.15 -13.95 -6.35
CA LEU A 139 -5.99 -13.20 -5.85
C LEU A 139 -5.52 -12.12 -6.85
N ARG A 140 -5.56 -12.42 -8.15
CA ARG A 140 -5.28 -11.42 -9.19
C ARG A 140 -6.19 -10.20 -9.08
N ALA A 141 -7.48 -10.42 -8.82
CA ALA A 141 -8.44 -9.33 -8.64
C ALA A 141 -8.07 -8.44 -7.43
N VAL A 142 -7.69 -9.04 -6.30
CA VAL A 142 -7.25 -8.29 -5.10
C VAL A 142 -5.98 -7.48 -5.40
N TRP A 143 -5.01 -8.08 -6.10
CA TRP A 143 -3.76 -7.41 -6.47
C TRP A 143 -3.98 -6.21 -7.39
N LEU A 144 -4.78 -6.38 -8.45
CA LEU A 144 -5.08 -5.30 -9.37
C LEU A 144 -5.92 -4.20 -8.72
N GLN A 145 -6.86 -4.55 -7.83
CA GLN A 145 -7.64 -3.57 -7.09
C GLN A 145 -6.76 -2.73 -6.17
N ALA A 146 -5.82 -3.35 -5.44
CA ALA A 146 -4.89 -2.62 -4.57
C ALA A 146 -4.06 -1.58 -5.35
N HIS A 147 -3.65 -1.93 -6.57
CA HIS A 147 -2.96 -1.01 -7.46
C HIS A 147 -3.86 0.08 -8.03
N ASP A 148 -5.11 -0.23 -8.39
CA ASP A 148 -6.08 0.76 -8.88
C ASP A 148 -6.43 1.78 -7.79
N ASP A 149 -6.65 1.31 -6.56
CA ASP A 149 -6.94 2.13 -5.37
C ASP A 149 -5.81 3.14 -5.05
N ALA A 150 -4.58 2.85 -5.48
CA ALA A 150 -3.43 3.73 -5.31
C ALA A 150 -3.34 4.86 -6.34
N LEU A 151 -4.05 4.77 -7.48
CA LEU A 151 -3.96 5.76 -8.55
C LEU A 151 -4.32 7.19 -8.13
N PRO A 152 -5.37 7.44 -7.33
CA PRO A 152 -5.66 8.79 -6.85
C PRO A 152 -4.51 9.37 -6.02
N VAL A 153 -3.88 8.55 -5.17
CA VAL A 153 -2.76 8.99 -4.31
C VAL A 153 -1.53 9.35 -5.14
N LEU A 154 -1.18 8.51 -6.11
CA LEU A 154 -0.08 8.78 -7.05
C LEU A 154 -0.37 10.00 -7.93
N GLY A 155 -1.61 10.16 -8.38
CA GLY A 155 -2.06 11.32 -9.16
C GLY A 155 -1.87 12.63 -8.39
N GLU A 156 -2.31 12.65 -7.13
CA GLU A 156 -2.13 13.80 -6.22
C GLU A 156 -0.65 14.12 -5.97
N LEU A 157 0.19 13.09 -5.81
CA LEU A 157 1.63 13.26 -5.63
C LEU A 157 2.29 13.90 -6.84
N LEU A 158 1.95 13.42 -8.04
CA LEU A 158 2.48 13.95 -9.29
C LEU A 158 1.93 15.35 -9.61
N ALA A 159 0.66 15.62 -9.33
CA ALA A 159 0.04 16.93 -9.50
C ALA A 159 0.75 18.00 -8.67
N ARG A 160 1.00 17.72 -7.38
CA ARG A 160 1.77 18.62 -6.50
C ARG A 160 3.16 18.90 -7.05
N ARG A 161 3.80 17.89 -7.63
CA ARG A 161 5.16 18.02 -8.18
C ARG A 161 5.22 18.88 -9.44
N THR A 162 4.23 18.76 -10.31
CA THR A 162 4.19 19.50 -11.59
C THR A 162 3.50 20.85 -11.48
N GLY A 163 2.90 21.17 -10.33
CA GLY A 163 2.04 22.35 -10.16
C GLY A 163 0.72 22.25 -10.94
N GLY A 164 0.31 21.04 -11.32
CA GLY A 164 -0.89 20.76 -12.11
C GLY A 164 -2.05 20.20 -11.28
N SER A 165 -3.04 19.61 -11.97
CA SER A 165 -4.18 18.95 -11.33
C SER A 165 -4.06 17.43 -11.41
N ALA A 166 -4.52 16.74 -10.35
CA ALA A 166 -4.68 15.29 -10.35
C ALA A 166 -5.77 14.83 -11.33
N ASP A 167 -6.67 15.74 -11.71
CA ASP A 167 -7.72 15.46 -12.68
C ASP A 167 -7.28 15.55 -14.14
N ASP A 168 -6.12 16.14 -14.40
CA ASP A 168 -5.58 16.28 -15.75
C ASP A 168 -5.26 14.91 -16.34
N LEU A 169 -5.68 14.69 -17.60
CA LEU A 169 -5.44 13.42 -18.30
C LEU A 169 -3.94 13.05 -18.30
N ARG A 170 -3.06 14.03 -18.48
CA ARG A 170 -1.60 13.81 -18.45
C ARG A 170 -1.14 13.26 -17.09
N THR A 171 -1.62 13.84 -15.99
CA THR A 171 -1.29 13.39 -14.63
C THR A 171 -1.82 11.99 -14.37
N LYS A 172 -3.07 11.71 -14.79
CA LYS A 172 -3.67 10.37 -14.69
C LYS A 172 -2.87 9.32 -15.46
N VAL A 173 -2.45 9.64 -16.68
CA VAL A 173 -1.58 8.76 -17.48
C VAL A 173 -0.24 8.53 -16.78
N HIS A 174 0.42 9.58 -16.28
CA HIS A 174 1.70 9.42 -15.57
C HIS A 174 1.58 8.59 -14.29
N ALA A 175 0.50 8.77 -13.52
CA ALA A 175 0.22 7.95 -12.33
C ALA A 175 0.00 6.49 -12.70
N ALA A 176 -0.79 6.22 -13.76
CA ALA A 176 -1.01 4.86 -14.25
C ALA A 176 0.26 4.21 -14.79
N THR A 177 1.10 4.95 -15.50
CA THR A 177 2.39 4.49 -16.00
C THR A 177 3.34 4.14 -14.84
N LEU A 178 3.48 5.02 -13.85
CA LEU A 178 4.29 4.76 -12.67
C LEU A 178 3.79 3.53 -11.90
N ASN A 179 2.49 3.47 -11.60
CA ASN A 179 1.88 2.35 -10.90
C ASN A 179 2.07 1.02 -11.65
N GLY A 180 1.89 1.05 -12.98
CA GLY A 180 2.11 -0.11 -13.85
C GLY A 180 3.55 -0.59 -13.84
N ALA A 181 4.52 0.33 -13.86
CA ALA A 181 5.94 0.00 -13.76
C ALA A 181 6.28 -0.63 -12.40
N LEU A 182 5.82 -0.05 -11.30
CA LEU A 182 6.04 -0.61 -9.95
C LEU A 182 5.45 -2.01 -9.82
N ARG A 183 4.21 -2.21 -10.30
CA ARG A 183 3.55 -3.52 -10.32
C ARG A 183 4.34 -4.54 -11.13
N ALA A 184 4.73 -4.19 -12.36
CA ALA A 184 5.49 -5.07 -13.24
C ALA A 184 6.86 -5.44 -12.66
N GLY A 185 7.57 -4.49 -12.04
CA GLY A 185 8.83 -4.74 -11.36
C GLY A 185 8.68 -5.68 -10.16
N ALA A 186 7.62 -5.53 -9.36
CA ALA A 186 7.33 -6.43 -8.25
C ALA A 186 6.96 -7.86 -8.72
N GLU A 187 6.15 -7.97 -9.78
CA GLU A 187 5.80 -9.25 -10.41
C GLU A 187 7.04 -9.96 -10.98
N ASP A 188 7.92 -9.23 -11.67
CA ASP A 188 9.16 -9.78 -12.23
C ASP A 188 10.16 -10.18 -11.15
N PHE A 189 10.28 -9.39 -10.08
CA PHE A 189 11.09 -9.74 -8.92
C PHE A 189 10.61 -11.06 -8.29
N ALA A 190 9.32 -11.19 -8.00
CA ALA A 190 8.75 -12.41 -7.43
C ALA A 190 8.92 -13.62 -8.36
N ARG A 191 8.83 -13.42 -9.67
CA ARG A 191 9.08 -14.48 -10.68
C ARG A 191 10.54 -14.93 -10.70
N ARG A 192 11.51 -14.02 -10.58
CA ARG A 192 12.94 -14.33 -10.66
C ARG A 192 13.50 -14.89 -9.36
N TYR A 193 13.06 -14.37 -8.22
CA TYR A 193 13.70 -14.60 -6.92
C TYR A 193 12.79 -15.29 -5.90
N GLY A 194 11.57 -15.70 -6.26
CA GLY A 194 10.64 -16.33 -5.32
C GLY A 194 11.16 -17.62 -4.68
N ASP A 195 12.10 -18.31 -5.33
CA ASP A 195 12.72 -19.54 -4.82
C ASP A 195 14.13 -19.29 -4.23
N ASP A 196 14.59 -18.03 -4.21
CA ASP A 196 15.93 -17.64 -3.75
C ASP A 196 15.87 -17.08 -2.31
N PRO A 197 16.36 -17.84 -1.31
CA PRO A 197 16.34 -17.41 0.09
C PRO A 197 17.32 -16.27 0.39
N ASP A 198 18.29 -16.03 -0.50
CA ASP A 198 19.36 -15.04 -0.33
C ASP A 198 19.13 -13.75 -1.13
N ALA A 199 17.97 -13.64 -1.82
CA ALA A 199 17.62 -12.46 -2.59
C ALA A 199 17.64 -11.19 -1.73
N ALA A 200 18.52 -10.25 -2.07
CA ALA A 200 18.68 -9.02 -1.31
C ALA A 200 17.72 -7.90 -1.77
N GLY A 201 17.63 -6.85 -0.96
CA GLY A 201 16.85 -5.64 -1.28
C GLY A 201 17.36 -4.90 -2.52
N SER A 202 18.59 -5.16 -2.96
CA SER A 202 19.16 -4.63 -4.21
C SER A 202 18.46 -5.16 -5.46
N GLU A 203 18.00 -6.40 -5.44
CA GLU A 203 17.45 -7.13 -6.59
C GLU A 203 16.03 -6.66 -6.87
N ILE A 204 15.22 -6.42 -5.83
CA ILE A 204 13.91 -5.78 -6.00
C ILE A 204 14.08 -4.38 -6.58
N ALA A 205 15.06 -3.62 -6.08
CA ALA A 205 15.31 -2.28 -6.56
C ALA A 205 15.75 -2.26 -8.03
N ALA A 206 16.57 -3.23 -8.45
CA ALA A 206 16.95 -3.42 -9.85
C ALA A 206 15.74 -3.74 -10.74
N CYS A 207 14.86 -4.67 -10.34
CA CYS A 207 13.63 -4.96 -11.08
C CYS A 207 12.69 -3.75 -11.20
N LEU A 208 12.55 -2.95 -10.14
CA LEU A 208 11.77 -1.72 -10.16
C LEU A 208 12.39 -0.67 -11.10
N LEU A 209 13.71 -0.49 -11.06
CA LEU A 209 14.42 0.43 -11.95
C LEU A 209 14.31 0.03 -13.42
N ASP A 210 14.46 -1.25 -13.74
CA ASP A 210 14.28 -1.77 -15.10
C ASP A 210 12.87 -1.46 -15.63
N ALA A 211 11.84 -1.67 -14.80
CA ALA A 211 10.47 -1.36 -15.16
C ALA A 211 10.22 0.15 -15.33
N LEU A 212 10.83 0.99 -14.49
CA LEU A 212 10.73 2.45 -14.59
C LEU A 212 11.48 3.00 -15.82
N HIS A 213 12.61 2.40 -16.19
CA HIS A 213 13.30 2.70 -17.44
C HIS A 213 12.42 2.38 -18.64
N ALA A 214 11.85 1.18 -18.70
CA ALA A 214 10.93 0.81 -19.76
C ALA A 214 9.73 1.76 -19.86
N ALA A 215 9.19 2.22 -18.73
CA ALA A 215 8.13 3.22 -18.71
C ALA A 215 8.56 4.61 -19.18
N SER A 216 9.82 4.99 -18.94
CA SER A 216 10.40 6.27 -19.36
C SER A 216 10.76 6.30 -20.85
N ASP A 217 11.23 5.16 -21.38
CA ASP A 217 11.53 4.99 -22.80
C ASP A 217 10.26 5.05 -23.67
N GLY A 218 9.12 4.69 -23.07
CA GLY A 218 7.81 4.76 -23.72
C GLY A 218 7.48 3.51 -24.55
N LEU A 219 6.54 3.65 -25.48
CA LEU A 219 6.15 2.55 -26.36
C LEU A 219 7.17 2.41 -27.50
N PRO A 220 7.47 1.18 -27.96
CA PRO A 220 8.57 0.93 -28.89
C PRO A 220 8.30 1.34 -30.35
N TYR A 221 7.48 2.38 -30.60
CA TYR A 221 7.07 2.79 -31.95
C TYR A 221 6.76 4.29 -32.06
#